data_AF-A0A835ACS3-F1
#
_entry.id   AF-A0A835ACS3-F1
#
_cell.length_a   1.000
_cell.length_b   1.000
_cell.length_c   1.000
_cell.angle_alpha   90.00
_cell.angle_beta   90.00
_cell.angle_gamma   90.00
#
_symmetry.space_group_name_H-M   'P 1'
#
loop_
_entity.id
_entity.type
_entity.pdbx_description
1 polymer ?
#
loop_
_entity_poly.entity_id
_entity_poly.type
_entity_poly.pdbx_seq_one_letter_code
_entity_poly.pdbx_strand_id
1 'polypeptide(L)'
;METYRLNPLSWLLVEGVDAEDHSNQKCFVLSTLTRHSVEAALSLAEWFKKDLAPPLPSPFEELHGVPLFDHEKTPILDSELHNLVLEGCAAHDNLAIGTLMRESQDLFRGLQSLTDCCGGDGTTARAITKAHPHIKCTVLDLPEVIKTAPADGVVNYVAGDMFKSVPPSQAVLLKLVLHHWNDEDCVKILEQCRKAIPSKEEGGKVIIVEIVLGPTLGPIMFEAQLLLDMLMMVNTKGRQRDENDWREIFMKAGFSGYKIVKKVGARGVLEVYP
;
A
#
# COMPACT_ATOMS: atom_id res chain seq x y z
N MET A 1 -23.81 33.75 -19.26
CA MET A 1 -23.73 32.79 -18.15
C MET A 1 -22.65 31.79 -18.55
N GLU A 2 -21.55 31.73 -17.83
CA GLU A 2 -20.50 30.75 -18.12
C GLU A 2 -20.94 29.38 -17.57
N THR A 3 -20.71 28.33 -18.34
CA THR A 3 -21.07 26.95 -17.98
C THR A 3 -19.78 26.14 -17.81
N TYR A 4 -19.58 25.58 -16.62
CA TYR A 4 -18.46 24.67 -16.33
C TYR A 4 -18.90 23.22 -16.49
N ARG A 5 -17.99 22.35 -16.95
CA ARG A 5 -18.22 20.90 -17.12
C ARG A 5 -17.09 20.11 -16.49
N LEU A 6 -17.41 18.91 -16.01
CA LEU A 6 -16.42 17.97 -15.52
C LEU A 6 -15.55 17.47 -16.69
N ASN A 7 -14.26 17.35 -16.42
CA ASN A 7 -13.29 16.63 -17.23
C ASN A 7 -12.88 15.31 -16.52
N PRO A 8 -12.15 14.40 -17.19
CA PRO A 8 -11.76 13.12 -16.61
C PRO A 8 -11.02 13.21 -15.26
N LEU A 9 -10.24 14.27 -15.02
CA LEU A 9 -9.52 14.47 -13.76
C LEU A 9 -10.46 14.92 -12.64
N SER A 10 -11.28 15.94 -12.89
CA SER A 10 -12.28 16.42 -11.92
C SER A 10 -13.36 15.37 -11.62
N TRP A 11 -13.58 14.43 -12.54
CA TRP A 11 -14.48 13.31 -12.33
C TRP A 11 -14.05 12.45 -11.14
N LEU A 12 -12.74 12.29 -10.91
CA LEU A 12 -12.19 11.55 -9.76
C LEU A 12 -12.56 12.16 -8.40
N LEU A 13 -13.08 13.40 -8.35
CA LEU A 13 -13.46 14.07 -7.11
C LEU A 13 -14.96 13.99 -6.82
N VAL A 14 -15.74 13.33 -7.69
CA VAL A 14 -17.20 13.24 -7.56
C VAL A 14 -17.59 12.11 -6.60
N GLU A 15 -18.45 12.43 -5.65
CA GLU A 15 -19.03 11.50 -4.68
C GLU A 15 -20.26 10.76 -5.23
N GLY A 16 -20.53 9.55 -4.70
CA GLY A 16 -21.78 8.83 -4.97
C GLY A 16 -21.96 8.31 -6.40
N VAL A 17 -20.89 8.25 -7.19
CA VAL A 17 -20.93 7.65 -8.53
C VAL A 17 -20.88 6.13 -8.40
N ASP A 18 -21.98 5.47 -8.76
CA ASP A 18 -22.07 4.02 -8.85
C ASP A 18 -21.53 3.53 -10.20
N ALA A 19 -20.21 3.43 -10.32
CA ALA A 19 -19.52 2.90 -11.48
C ALA A 19 -18.36 2.00 -11.06
N GLU A 20 -18.23 0.83 -11.69
CA GLU A 20 -17.31 -0.24 -11.28
C GLU A 20 -15.82 0.18 -11.26
N ASP A 21 -15.43 1.15 -12.08
CA ASP A 21 -14.06 1.68 -12.16
C ASP A 21 -13.90 3.09 -11.53
N HIS A 22 -14.94 3.63 -10.87
CA HIS A 22 -14.84 4.94 -10.22
C HIS A 22 -14.30 4.80 -8.80
N SER A 23 -13.15 5.42 -8.53
CA SER A 23 -12.60 5.56 -7.18
C SER A 23 -12.48 7.05 -6.85
N ASN A 24 -13.29 7.52 -5.91
CA ASN A 24 -13.27 8.91 -5.46
C ASN A 24 -11.96 9.22 -4.72
N GLN A 25 -11.18 10.16 -5.25
CA GLN A 25 -9.87 10.57 -4.72
C GLN A 25 -9.93 11.81 -3.82
N LYS A 26 -11.13 12.33 -3.47
CA LYS A 26 -11.29 13.50 -2.60
C LYS A 26 -10.52 13.33 -1.28
N CYS A 27 -10.69 12.21 -0.58
CA CYS A 27 -10.02 11.99 0.70
C CYS A 27 -8.50 11.88 0.54
N PHE A 28 -7.99 11.34 -0.57
CA PHE A 28 -6.55 11.33 -0.86
C PHE A 28 -6.00 12.75 -1.05
N VAL A 29 -6.70 13.58 -1.84
CA VAL A 29 -6.28 14.99 -2.02
C VAL A 29 -6.31 15.74 -0.69
N LEU A 30 -7.38 15.59 0.09
CA LEU A 30 -7.54 16.26 1.38
C LEU A 30 -6.52 15.78 2.42
N SER A 31 -6.20 14.48 2.47
CA SER A 31 -5.26 13.93 3.45
C SER A 31 -3.86 14.51 3.29
N THR A 32 -3.42 14.77 2.04
CA THR A 32 -2.13 15.42 1.77
C THR A 32 -2.09 16.91 2.13
N LEU A 33 -3.25 17.54 2.36
CA LEU A 33 -3.41 18.96 2.65
C LEU A 33 -3.83 19.24 4.10
N THR A 34 -3.75 18.22 4.96
CA THR A 34 -4.04 18.40 6.39
C THR A 34 -3.03 19.37 7.00
N ARG A 35 -3.48 20.10 8.02
CA ARG A 35 -2.61 21.03 8.77
C ARG A 35 -1.31 20.34 9.21
N HIS A 36 -1.41 19.16 9.80
CA HIS A 36 -0.28 18.41 10.34
C HIS A 36 0.70 17.96 9.25
N SER A 37 0.22 17.47 8.10
CA SER A 37 1.08 17.10 6.97
C SER A 37 1.77 18.32 6.34
N VAL A 38 1.06 19.45 6.22
CA VAL A 38 1.65 20.70 5.69
C VAL A 38 2.68 21.27 6.65
N GLU A 39 2.42 21.29 7.96
CA GLU A 39 3.39 21.73 8.97
C GLU A 39 4.67 20.88 8.95
N ALA A 40 4.54 19.55 8.82
CA ALA A 40 5.68 18.65 8.68
C ALA A 40 6.49 18.93 7.40
N ALA A 41 5.81 19.12 6.27
CA ALA A 41 6.47 19.43 5.00
C ALA A 41 7.21 20.79 5.03
N LEU A 42 6.60 21.81 5.64
CA LEU A 42 7.21 23.14 5.79
C LEU A 42 8.37 23.17 6.79
N SER A 43 8.45 22.18 7.69
CA SER A 43 9.48 22.06 8.71
C SER A 43 10.68 21.21 8.29
N LEU A 44 10.74 20.73 7.04
CA LEU A 44 11.81 19.88 6.53
C LEU A 44 13.21 20.47 6.73
N ALA A 45 13.37 21.78 6.51
CA ALA A 45 14.66 22.45 6.68
C ALA A 45 15.18 22.37 8.13
N GLU A 46 14.30 22.41 9.12
CA GLU A 46 14.67 22.26 10.53
C GLU A 46 14.94 20.79 10.87
N TRP A 47 14.16 19.87 10.31
CA TRP A 47 14.40 18.43 10.48
C TRP A 47 15.79 18.02 9.97
N PHE A 48 16.22 18.48 8.79
CA PHE A 48 17.55 18.19 8.23
C PHE A 48 18.72 18.73 9.06
N LYS A 49 18.49 19.72 9.93
CA LYS A 49 19.54 20.28 10.81
C LYS A 49 19.70 19.49 12.11
N LYS A 50 18.77 18.59 12.43
CA LYS A 50 18.79 17.81 13.67
C LYS A 50 19.72 16.61 13.52
N ASP A 51 20.55 16.39 14.53
CA ASP A 51 21.39 15.19 14.65
C ASP A 51 20.61 14.12 15.40
N LEU A 52 19.79 13.36 14.67
CA LEU A 52 18.90 12.33 15.22
C LEU A 52 19.58 10.96 15.19
N ALA A 53 19.53 10.24 16.32
CA ALA A 53 20.03 8.87 16.39
C ALA A 53 19.06 7.89 15.70
N PRO A 54 19.56 6.85 15.01
CA PRO A 54 18.71 5.78 14.48
C PRO A 54 17.96 5.00 15.59
N PRO A 55 16.75 4.47 15.32
CA PRO A 55 15.99 4.61 14.07
C PRO A 55 15.42 6.02 13.90
N LEU A 56 15.57 6.59 12.70
CA LEU A 56 15.13 7.96 12.42
C LEU A 56 13.59 8.03 12.40
N PRO A 57 12.97 8.98 13.13
CA PRO A 57 11.56 9.30 12.95
C PRO A 57 11.34 9.99 11.60
N SER A 58 10.13 9.89 11.06
CA SER A 58 9.74 10.75 9.93
C SER A 58 9.68 12.21 10.39
N PRO A 59 9.80 13.20 9.48
CA PRO A 59 9.53 14.60 9.80
C PRO A 59 8.18 14.82 10.49
N PHE A 60 7.14 14.09 10.07
CA PHE A 60 5.84 14.10 10.74
C PHE A 60 5.92 13.59 12.19
N GLU A 61 6.51 12.41 12.40
CA GLU A 61 6.63 11.79 13.73
C GLU A 61 7.50 12.64 14.67
N GLU A 62 8.55 13.24 14.14
CA GLU A 62 9.45 14.10 14.89
C GLU A 62 8.74 15.40 15.33
N LEU A 63 7.99 16.03 14.43
CA LEU A 63 7.32 17.29 14.72
C LEU A 63 6.12 17.11 15.67
N HIS A 64 5.34 16.05 15.46
CA HIS A 64 4.06 15.85 16.17
C HIS A 64 4.15 14.84 17.32
N GLY A 65 5.28 14.15 17.46
CA GLY A 65 5.54 13.18 18.54
C GLY A 65 4.81 11.84 18.39
N VAL A 66 4.11 11.62 17.26
CA VAL A 66 3.35 10.38 16.98
C VAL A 66 3.52 9.96 15.51
N PRO A 67 3.67 8.67 15.20
CA PRO A 67 3.66 8.19 13.82
C PRO A 67 2.30 8.41 13.16
N LEU A 68 2.26 8.75 11.87
CA LEU A 68 1.00 9.07 11.17
C LEU A 68 -0.05 7.94 11.27
N PHE A 69 0.38 6.69 11.11
CA PHE A 69 -0.49 5.50 11.12
C PHE A 69 -0.62 4.82 12.50
N ASP A 70 -0.33 5.52 13.60
CA ASP A 70 -0.56 5.00 14.96
C ASP A 70 -2.06 5.04 15.31
N HIS A 71 -2.70 3.88 15.38
CA HIS A 71 -4.14 3.75 15.65
C HIS A 71 -4.56 4.07 17.09
N GLU A 72 -3.61 4.25 18.01
CA GLU A 72 -3.90 4.64 19.40
C GLU A 72 -3.62 6.12 19.62
N LYS A 73 -2.50 6.63 19.10
CA LYS A 73 -2.00 7.97 19.41
C LYS A 73 -2.40 9.03 18.39
N THR A 74 -2.47 8.72 17.10
CA THR A 74 -2.89 9.70 16.09
C THR A 74 -4.32 10.19 16.32
N PRO A 75 -5.30 9.34 16.68
CA PRO A 75 -6.64 9.83 17.03
C PRO A 75 -6.67 10.78 18.24
N ILE A 76 -5.71 10.66 19.17
CA ILE A 76 -5.58 11.54 20.33
C ILE A 76 -5.00 12.90 19.90
N LEU A 77 -4.05 12.90 18.96
CA LEU A 77 -3.53 14.12 18.34
C LEU A 77 -4.64 14.83 17.56
N ASP A 78 -5.25 14.12 16.61
CA ASP A 78 -6.30 14.62 15.73
C ASP A 78 -7.06 13.44 15.08
N SER A 79 -8.29 13.22 15.53
CA SER A 79 -9.15 12.15 14.98
C SER A 79 -9.59 12.39 13.54
N GLU A 80 -9.74 13.67 13.14
CA GLU A 80 -10.13 14.00 11.76
C GLU A 80 -8.97 13.70 10.81
N LEU A 81 -7.73 14.05 11.19
CA LEU A 81 -6.52 13.64 10.49
C LEU A 81 -6.46 12.12 10.34
N HIS A 82 -6.64 11.38 11.44
CA HIS A 82 -6.53 9.92 11.41
C HIS A 82 -7.51 9.31 10.41
N ASN A 83 -8.79 9.67 10.50
CA ASN A 83 -9.83 9.15 9.61
C ASN A 83 -9.55 9.53 8.16
N LEU A 84 -9.20 10.79 7.90
CA LEU A 84 -8.96 11.30 6.56
C LEU A 84 -7.76 10.63 5.88
N VAL A 85 -6.69 10.36 6.64
CA VAL A 85 -5.52 9.64 6.12
C VAL A 85 -5.88 8.20 5.79
N LEU A 86 -6.59 7.49 6.66
CA LEU A 86 -7.02 6.12 6.38
C LEU A 86 -7.94 6.02 5.16
N GLU A 87 -8.94 6.91 5.06
CA GLU A 87 -9.81 7.00 3.88
C GLU A 87 -9.04 7.37 2.62
N GLY A 88 -8.09 8.31 2.72
CA GLY A 88 -7.25 8.75 1.61
C GLY A 88 -6.34 7.63 1.10
N CYS A 89 -5.72 6.86 1.99
CA CYS A 89 -4.95 5.67 1.66
C CYS A 89 -5.84 4.62 0.99
N ALA A 90 -6.99 4.28 1.58
CA ALA A 90 -7.91 3.31 0.99
C ALA A 90 -8.37 3.73 -0.42
N ALA A 91 -8.70 5.00 -0.63
CA ALA A 91 -9.08 5.55 -1.92
C ALA A 91 -7.96 5.45 -2.96
N HIS A 92 -6.73 5.84 -2.57
CA HIS A 92 -5.56 5.77 -3.42
C HIS A 92 -5.20 4.32 -3.75
N ASP A 93 -5.23 3.43 -2.77
CA ASP A 93 -4.78 2.05 -2.94
C ASP A 93 -5.75 1.25 -3.80
N ASN A 94 -7.04 1.51 -3.67
CA ASN A 94 -8.07 0.87 -4.48
C ASN A 94 -8.22 1.52 -5.87
N LEU A 95 -7.53 2.63 -6.15
CA LEU A 95 -7.51 3.23 -7.49
C LEU A 95 -6.94 2.23 -8.51
N ALA A 96 -7.70 1.99 -9.57
CA ALA A 96 -7.35 1.07 -10.66
C ALA A 96 -7.27 -0.42 -10.28
N ILE A 97 -7.92 -0.84 -9.17
CA ILE A 97 -8.04 -2.26 -8.84
C ILE A 97 -8.75 -3.06 -9.95
N GLY A 98 -9.81 -2.52 -10.54
CA GLY A 98 -10.52 -3.14 -11.67
C GLY A 98 -9.59 -3.39 -12.86
N THR A 99 -8.74 -2.41 -13.17
CA THR A 99 -7.69 -2.55 -14.18
C THR A 99 -6.69 -3.65 -13.80
N LEU A 100 -6.18 -3.68 -12.56
CA LEU A 100 -5.28 -4.74 -12.09
C LEU A 100 -5.91 -6.14 -12.26
N MET A 101 -7.18 -6.32 -11.86
CA MET A 101 -7.89 -7.59 -11.99
C MET A 101 -8.07 -8.02 -13.46
N ARG A 102 -8.39 -7.06 -14.34
CA ARG A 102 -8.56 -7.32 -15.78
C ARG A 102 -7.23 -7.62 -16.49
N GLU A 103 -6.17 -6.94 -16.07
CA GLU A 103 -4.91 -6.90 -16.79
C GLU A 103 -3.83 -7.85 -16.26
N SER A 104 -4.07 -8.49 -15.11
CA SER A 104 -3.15 -9.41 -14.43
C SER A 104 -3.83 -10.71 -14.03
N GLN A 105 -4.77 -11.22 -14.84
CA GLN A 105 -5.47 -12.49 -14.57
C GLN A 105 -4.51 -13.69 -14.39
N ASP A 106 -3.42 -13.72 -15.15
CA ASP A 106 -2.41 -14.78 -15.06
C ASP A 106 -1.68 -14.80 -13.69
N LEU A 107 -1.66 -13.67 -12.97
CA LEU A 107 -1.03 -13.54 -11.65
C LEU A 107 -1.66 -14.51 -10.63
N PHE A 108 -2.97 -14.70 -10.73
CA PHE A 108 -3.76 -15.51 -9.79
C PHE A 108 -4.01 -16.93 -10.29
N ARG A 109 -3.54 -17.26 -11.50
CA ARG A 109 -3.77 -18.56 -12.11
C ARG A 109 -3.14 -19.69 -11.28
N GLY A 110 -3.94 -20.69 -10.95
CA GLY A 110 -3.50 -21.87 -10.21
C GLY A 110 -3.41 -21.68 -8.68
N LEU A 111 -3.66 -20.47 -8.17
CA LEU A 111 -3.71 -20.23 -6.74
C LEU A 111 -4.96 -20.86 -6.11
N GLN A 112 -4.82 -21.37 -4.89
CA GLN A 112 -5.92 -21.91 -4.09
C GLN A 112 -6.17 -21.07 -2.83
N SER A 113 -5.15 -20.37 -2.33
CA SER A 113 -5.26 -19.51 -1.16
C SER A 113 -4.33 -18.30 -1.29
N LEU A 114 -4.79 -17.16 -0.78
CA LEU A 114 -4.04 -15.91 -0.78
C LEU A 114 -4.25 -15.18 0.54
N THR A 115 -3.17 -14.69 1.15
CA THR A 115 -3.24 -13.75 2.27
C THR A 115 -2.96 -12.33 1.77
N ASP A 116 -3.92 -11.42 1.94
CA ASP A 116 -3.83 -9.99 1.64
C ASP A 116 -3.38 -9.26 2.92
N CYS A 117 -2.09 -8.89 2.98
CA CYS A 117 -1.49 -8.24 4.15
C CYS A 117 -1.76 -6.73 4.11
N CYS A 118 -2.18 -6.18 5.26
CA CYS A 118 -2.70 -4.82 5.37
C CYS A 118 -3.86 -4.57 4.38
N GLY A 119 -4.73 -5.58 4.21
CA GLY A 119 -5.82 -5.56 3.22
C GLY A 119 -7.03 -4.71 3.64
N GLY A 120 -7.03 -4.12 4.83
CA GLY A 120 -8.07 -3.21 5.31
C GLY A 120 -9.47 -3.84 5.37
N ASP A 121 -10.42 -3.18 4.72
CA ASP A 121 -11.81 -3.65 4.59
C ASP A 121 -11.95 -4.86 3.64
N GLY A 122 -10.84 -5.35 3.07
CA GLY A 122 -10.80 -6.48 2.16
C GLY A 122 -11.29 -6.17 0.76
N THR A 123 -11.42 -4.89 0.35
CA THR A 123 -11.80 -4.51 -1.02
C THR A 123 -10.96 -5.26 -2.06
N THR A 124 -9.65 -5.40 -1.82
CA THR A 124 -8.75 -6.12 -2.74
C THR A 124 -9.00 -7.63 -2.75
N ALA A 125 -8.96 -8.26 -1.58
CA ALA A 125 -9.32 -9.67 -1.41
C ALA A 125 -10.69 -10.03 -2.05
N ARG A 126 -11.71 -9.18 -1.87
CA ARG A 126 -13.07 -9.37 -2.43
C ARG A 126 -13.07 -9.30 -3.95
N ALA A 127 -12.33 -8.36 -4.54
CA ALA A 127 -12.19 -8.28 -6.00
C ALA A 127 -11.51 -9.55 -6.56
N ILE A 128 -10.50 -10.07 -5.87
CA ILE A 128 -9.83 -11.33 -6.23
C ILE A 128 -10.80 -12.49 -6.13
N THR A 129 -11.55 -12.64 -5.03
CA THR A 129 -12.54 -13.71 -4.87
C THR A 129 -13.68 -13.60 -5.89
N LYS A 130 -14.12 -12.39 -6.27
CA LYS A 130 -15.12 -12.17 -7.33
C LYS A 130 -14.61 -12.66 -8.68
N ALA A 131 -13.36 -12.35 -9.02
CA ALA A 131 -12.74 -12.76 -10.29
C ALA A 131 -12.30 -14.23 -10.32
N HIS A 132 -11.93 -14.78 -9.16
CA HIS A 132 -11.41 -16.14 -8.99
C HIS A 132 -12.07 -16.82 -7.78
N PRO A 133 -13.33 -17.30 -7.89
CA PRO A 133 -14.11 -17.80 -6.75
C PRO A 133 -13.54 -19.03 -6.02
N HIS A 134 -12.56 -19.70 -6.61
CA HIS A 134 -11.88 -20.84 -6.01
C HIS A 134 -10.75 -20.43 -5.05
N ILE A 135 -10.26 -19.18 -5.14
CA ILE A 135 -9.19 -18.69 -4.28
C ILE A 135 -9.78 -18.28 -2.94
N LYS A 136 -9.32 -18.94 -1.87
CA LYS A 136 -9.65 -18.55 -0.50
C LYS A 136 -8.77 -17.38 -0.07
N CYS A 137 -9.37 -16.21 0.09
CA CYS A 137 -8.66 -15.02 0.55
C CYS A 137 -8.78 -14.83 2.06
N THR A 138 -7.63 -14.54 2.69
CA THR A 138 -7.55 -14.08 4.09
C THR A 138 -6.98 -12.66 4.10
N VAL A 139 -7.66 -11.73 4.75
CA VAL A 139 -7.14 -10.38 5.03
C VAL A 139 -6.46 -10.41 6.39
N LEU A 140 -5.17 -10.08 6.42
CA LEU A 140 -4.41 -9.83 7.65
C LEU A 140 -4.31 -8.33 7.86
N ASP A 141 -4.78 -7.84 8.99
CA ASP A 141 -4.60 -6.44 9.38
C ASP A 141 -4.55 -6.29 10.91
N LEU A 142 -4.24 -5.10 11.40
CA LEU A 142 -4.20 -4.80 12.83
C LEU A 142 -5.59 -5.02 13.47
N PRO A 143 -5.64 -5.41 14.76
CA PRO A 143 -6.91 -5.66 15.44
C PRO A 143 -7.92 -4.52 15.33
N GLU A 144 -7.46 -3.28 15.37
CA GLU A 144 -8.26 -2.05 15.29
C GLU A 144 -8.95 -1.93 13.93
N VAL A 145 -8.26 -2.28 12.85
CA VAL A 145 -8.79 -2.28 11.48
C VAL A 145 -9.80 -3.42 11.31
N ILE A 146 -9.44 -4.63 11.74
CA ILE A 146 -10.29 -5.83 11.62
C ILE A 146 -11.59 -5.70 12.41
N LYS A 147 -11.62 -4.98 13.54
CA LYS A 147 -12.87 -4.70 14.29
C LYS A 147 -13.94 -4.00 13.45
N THR A 148 -13.53 -3.24 12.42
CA THR A 148 -14.44 -2.52 11.52
C THR A 148 -14.70 -3.26 10.20
N ALA A 149 -14.10 -4.44 10.01
CA ALA A 149 -14.23 -5.19 8.78
C ALA A 149 -15.66 -5.74 8.56
N PRO A 150 -16.14 -5.84 7.30
CA PRO A 150 -17.44 -6.43 7.03
C PRO A 150 -17.53 -7.91 7.40
N ALA A 151 -18.57 -8.31 8.13
CA ALA A 151 -18.82 -9.68 8.58
C ALA A 151 -19.75 -10.47 7.62
N ASP A 152 -19.47 -10.43 6.32
CA ASP A 152 -20.31 -11.06 5.29
C ASP A 152 -19.84 -12.45 4.82
N GLY A 153 -18.69 -12.91 5.31
CA GLY A 153 -18.16 -14.25 5.04
C GLY A 153 -17.57 -14.45 3.64
N VAL A 154 -17.43 -13.38 2.84
CA VAL A 154 -16.83 -13.48 1.49
C VAL A 154 -15.33 -13.74 1.57
N VAL A 155 -14.65 -13.12 2.53
CA VAL A 155 -13.23 -13.32 2.82
C VAL A 155 -13.04 -13.56 4.32
N ASN A 156 -11.94 -14.23 4.69
CA ASN A 156 -11.59 -14.44 6.09
C ASN A 156 -10.80 -13.25 6.62
N TYR A 157 -11.12 -12.76 7.82
CA TYR A 157 -10.38 -11.66 8.46
C TYR A 157 -9.59 -12.18 9.64
N VAL A 158 -8.31 -11.84 9.70
CA VAL A 158 -7.38 -12.22 10.78
C VAL A 158 -6.74 -10.96 11.34
N ALA A 159 -7.00 -10.70 12.62
CA ALA A 159 -6.31 -9.67 13.38
C ALA A 159 -4.88 -10.13 13.71
N GLY A 160 -3.88 -9.33 13.37
CA GLY A 160 -2.49 -9.67 13.63
C GLY A 160 -1.50 -8.59 13.22
N ASP A 161 -0.23 -8.91 13.41
CA ASP A 161 0.89 -8.03 13.10
C ASP A 161 1.81 -8.76 12.12
N MET A 162 1.93 -8.21 10.91
CA MET A 162 2.73 -8.80 9.83
C MET A 162 4.23 -8.89 10.15
N PHE A 163 4.75 -8.09 11.09
CA PHE A 163 6.12 -8.23 11.56
C PHE A 163 6.34 -9.50 12.39
N LYS A 164 5.27 -10.03 12.98
CA LYS A 164 5.30 -11.21 13.86
C LYS A 164 4.98 -12.49 13.10
N SER A 165 3.85 -12.52 12.41
CA SER A 165 3.41 -13.70 11.66
C SER A 165 2.39 -13.36 10.58
N VAL A 166 2.53 -14.00 9.42
CA VAL A 166 1.57 -13.93 8.33
C VAL A 166 0.84 -15.29 8.23
N PRO A 167 -0.51 -15.32 8.13
CA PRO A 167 -1.26 -16.56 7.95
C PRO A 167 -0.77 -17.39 6.74
N PRO A 168 -0.53 -18.71 6.92
CA PRO A 168 -0.08 -19.57 5.83
C PRO A 168 -1.04 -19.56 4.64
N SER A 169 -0.49 -19.41 3.43
CA SER A 169 -1.23 -19.39 2.17
C SER A 169 -0.31 -19.72 1.01
N GLN A 170 -0.88 -20.04 -0.16
CA GLN A 170 -0.06 -20.28 -1.35
C GLN A 170 0.60 -19.00 -1.86
N ALA A 171 -0.06 -17.85 -1.70
CA ALA A 171 0.53 -16.56 -2.02
C ALA A 171 0.22 -15.49 -0.98
N VAL A 172 1.17 -14.59 -0.73
CA VAL A 172 0.97 -13.39 0.08
C VAL A 172 0.94 -12.17 -0.83
N LEU A 173 -0.05 -11.30 -0.69
CA LEU A 173 -0.17 -10.03 -1.38
C LEU A 173 0.23 -8.89 -0.45
N LEU A 174 1.13 -8.02 -0.92
CA LEU A 174 1.49 -6.74 -0.32
C LEU A 174 1.23 -5.64 -1.35
N LYS A 175 0.10 -4.95 -1.22
CA LYS A 175 -0.31 -3.87 -2.12
C LYS A 175 -0.17 -2.53 -1.42
N LEU A 176 0.80 -1.72 -1.86
CA LEU A 176 1.08 -0.39 -1.30
C LEU A 176 1.29 -0.44 0.22
N VAL A 177 2.08 -1.42 0.65
CA VAL A 177 2.37 -1.68 2.07
C VAL A 177 3.82 -1.30 2.37
N LEU A 178 4.74 -1.80 1.55
CA LEU A 178 6.18 -1.74 1.78
C LEU A 178 6.73 -0.32 1.59
N HIS A 179 6.04 0.55 0.85
CA HIS A 179 6.45 1.94 0.70
C HIS A 179 6.32 2.80 1.97
N HIS A 180 5.64 2.31 3.02
CA HIS A 180 5.52 2.98 4.31
C HIS A 180 6.71 2.70 5.24
N TRP A 181 7.54 1.72 4.89
CA TRP A 181 8.60 1.16 5.74
C TRP A 181 9.98 1.41 5.15
N ASN A 182 10.99 1.49 6.02
CA ASN A 182 12.39 1.48 5.63
C ASN A 182 12.81 0.10 5.10
N ASP A 183 14.01 -0.01 4.55
CA ASP A 183 14.47 -1.24 3.89
C ASP A 183 14.63 -2.41 4.88
N GLU A 184 15.12 -2.15 6.09
CA GLU A 184 15.27 -3.18 7.14
C GLU A 184 13.93 -3.76 7.57
N ASP A 185 12.91 -2.92 7.70
CA ASP A 185 11.55 -3.33 8.07
C ASP A 185 10.87 -4.05 6.90
N CYS A 186 11.07 -3.60 5.66
CA CYS A 186 10.65 -4.35 4.47
C CYS A 186 11.24 -5.77 4.46
N VAL A 187 12.53 -5.93 4.77
CA VAL A 187 13.17 -7.25 4.86
C VAL A 187 12.49 -8.12 5.92
N LYS A 188 12.23 -7.60 7.13
CA LYS A 188 11.55 -8.35 8.20
C LYS A 188 10.15 -8.79 7.79
N ILE A 189 9.37 -7.90 7.16
CA ILE A 189 8.01 -8.22 6.66
C ILE A 189 8.10 -9.34 5.63
N LEU A 190 9.01 -9.21 4.66
CA LEU A 190 9.17 -10.17 3.58
C LEU A 190 9.69 -11.53 4.08
N GLU A 191 10.51 -11.57 5.12
CA GLU A 191 10.89 -12.81 5.81
C GLU A 191 9.68 -13.53 6.41
N GLN A 192 8.72 -12.81 7.00
CA GLN A 192 7.48 -13.41 7.50
C GLN A 192 6.60 -13.91 6.35
N CYS A 193 6.52 -13.15 5.26
CA CYS A 193 5.80 -13.57 4.06
C CYS A 193 6.42 -14.85 3.47
N ARG A 194 7.76 -14.94 3.43
CA ARG A 194 8.49 -16.14 2.95
C ARG A 194 8.19 -17.37 3.80
N LYS A 195 8.08 -17.21 5.12
CA LYS A 195 7.72 -18.31 6.05
C LYS A 195 6.26 -18.76 5.89
N ALA A 196 5.39 -17.89 5.38
CA ALA A 196 3.96 -18.16 5.23
C ALA A 196 3.59 -18.85 3.91
N ILE A 197 4.52 -18.93 2.95
CA ILE A 197 4.29 -19.54 1.63
C ILE A 197 5.01 -20.89 1.49
N PRO A 198 4.49 -21.82 0.67
CA PRO A 198 5.16 -23.08 0.34
C PRO A 198 6.35 -22.84 -0.60
N SER A 199 7.02 -23.91 -1.06
CA SER A 199 8.13 -23.76 -2.01
C SER A 199 7.66 -23.24 -3.36
N LYS A 200 8.60 -22.77 -4.19
CA LYS A 200 8.30 -22.32 -5.56
C LYS A 200 7.68 -23.44 -6.41
N GLU A 201 8.14 -24.68 -6.24
CA GLU A 201 7.64 -25.86 -6.96
C GLU A 201 6.19 -26.19 -6.58
N GLU A 202 5.80 -25.88 -5.34
CA GLU A 202 4.43 -25.99 -4.84
C GLU A 202 3.57 -24.75 -5.18
N GLY A 203 4.14 -23.80 -5.94
CA GLY A 203 3.47 -22.58 -6.41
C GLY A 203 3.50 -21.42 -5.41
N GLY A 204 4.37 -21.48 -4.39
CA GLY A 204 4.57 -20.42 -3.41
C GLY A 204 5.15 -19.15 -4.02
N LYS A 205 4.53 -18.00 -3.73
CA LYS A 205 5.04 -16.69 -4.15
C LYS A 205 4.52 -15.54 -3.29
N VAL A 206 5.29 -14.46 -3.22
CA VAL A 206 4.82 -13.16 -2.74
C VAL A 206 4.50 -12.30 -3.96
N ILE A 207 3.33 -11.67 -3.96
CA ILE A 207 2.88 -10.71 -4.96
C ILE A 207 3.02 -9.33 -4.34
N ILE A 208 3.77 -8.45 -4.99
CA ILE A 208 3.99 -7.07 -4.54
C ILE A 208 3.42 -6.14 -5.58
N VAL A 209 2.56 -5.21 -5.15
CA VAL A 209 2.02 -4.14 -5.99
C VAL A 209 2.43 -2.82 -5.39
N GLU A 210 3.44 -2.19 -5.98
CA GLU A 210 4.09 -0.98 -5.46
C GLU A 210 4.36 0.02 -6.57
N ILE A 211 4.61 1.27 -6.24
CA ILE A 211 5.12 2.23 -7.23
C ILE A 211 6.61 1.97 -7.41
N VAL A 212 7.00 1.63 -8.65
CA VAL A 212 8.39 1.35 -9.00
C VAL A 212 8.96 2.55 -9.74
N LEU A 213 9.94 3.21 -9.11
CA LEU A 213 10.60 4.38 -9.68
C LEU A 213 11.24 4.05 -11.02
N GLY A 214 10.98 4.88 -12.02
CA GLY A 214 11.71 4.83 -13.28
C GLY A 214 11.11 5.68 -14.39
N PRO A 215 11.94 6.21 -15.31
CA PRO A 215 11.49 7.15 -16.34
C PRO A 215 10.68 6.50 -17.48
N THR A 216 10.36 5.20 -17.39
CA THR A 216 9.75 4.40 -18.47
C THR A 216 8.37 4.88 -18.91
N LEU A 217 7.67 5.65 -18.07
CA LEU A 217 6.33 6.20 -18.35
C LEU A 217 6.36 7.68 -18.75
N GLY A 218 7.55 8.22 -19.04
CA GLY A 218 7.75 9.60 -19.41
C GLY A 218 7.99 10.54 -18.21
N PRO A 219 8.41 11.78 -18.48
CA PRO A 219 8.90 12.71 -17.44
C PRO A 219 7.83 13.11 -16.43
N ILE A 220 6.58 13.32 -16.87
CA ILE A 220 5.48 13.76 -15.99
C ILE A 220 5.13 12.67 -14.97
N MET A 221 5.05 11.41 -15.40
CA MET A 221 4.77 10.31 -14.48
C MET A 221 5.95 10.10 -13.52
N PHE A 222 7.17 10.22 -14.01
CA PHE A 222 8.35 10.10 -13.17
C PHE A 222 8.42 11.21 -12.10
N GLU A 223 8.04 12.44 -12.44
CA GLU A 223 7.90 13.54 -11.48
C GLU A 223 6.84 13.22 -10.41
N ALA A 224 5.67 12.70 -10.81
CA ALA A 224 4.64 12.28 -9.85
C ALA A 224 5.13 11.17 -8.90
N GLN A 225 5.91 10.21 -9.39
CA GLN A 225 6.53 9.17 -8.57
C GLN A 225 7.50 9.76 -7.54
N LEU A 226 8.34 10.73 -7.93
CA LEU A 226 9.28 11.41 -7.03
C LEU A 226 8.56 12.30 -6.01
N LEU A 227 7.46 12.96 -6.38
CA LEU A 227 6.64 13.72 -5.43
C LEU A 227 6.01 12.81 -4.38
N LEU A 228 5.58 11.61 -4.78
CA LEU A 228 5.09 10.61 -3.82
C LEU A 228 6.21 10.07 -2.94
N ASP A 229 7.43 9.91 -3.46
CA ASP A 229 8.60 9.56 -2.65
C ASP A 229 8.87 10.59 -1.55
N MET A 230 8.84 11.88 -1.91
CA MET A 230 8.92 12.97 -0.94
C MET A 230 7.78 12.91 0.09
N LEU A 231 6.55 12.58 -0.33
CA LEU A 231 5.42 12.41 0.58
C LEU A 231 5.66 11.27 1.58
N MET A 232 6.18 10.14 1.13
CA MET A 232 6.52 9.00 2.00
C MET A 232 7.62 9.38 2.99
N MET A 233 8.66 10.07 2.54
CA MET A 233 9.74 10.54 3.41
C MET A 233 9.23 11.48 4.50
N VAL A 234 8.33 12.42 4.18
CA VAL A 234 7.77 13.37 5.16
C VAL A 234 6.89 12.67 6.19
N ASN A 235 6.01 11.77 5.75
CA ASN A 235 4.92 11.26 6.58
C ASN A 235 5.24 9.92 7.25
N THR A 236 6.18 9.15 6.70
CA THR A 236 6.47 7.77 7.11
C THR A 236 7.97 7.52 7.19
N LYS A 237 8.37 6.30 7.55
CA LYS A 237 9.77 5.87 7.51
C LYS A 237 10.16 5.25 6.16
N GLY A 238 9.26 5.27 5.20
CA GLY A 238 9.43 4.62 3.91
C GLY A 238 9.76 5.58 2.78
N ARG A 239 9.78 4.99 1.58
CA ARG A 239 10.16 5.61 0.31
C ARG A 239 9.60 4.81 -0.86
N GLN A 240 9.50 5.45 -2.02
CA GLN A 240 9.41 4.74 -3.28
C GLN A 240 10.77 4.16 -3.66
N ARG A 241 10.74 3.06 -4.41
CA ARG A 241 11.93 2.25 -4.71
C ARG A 241 12.02 1.96 -6.19
N ASP A 242 13.23 1.96 -6.71
CA ASP A 242 13.50 1.46 -8.05
C ASP A 242 13.63 -0.08 -8.06
N GLU A 243 13.86 -0.67 -9.23
CA GLU A 243 14.02 -2.12 -9.33
C GLU A 243 15.27 -2.66 -8.62
N ASN A 244 16.36 -1.87 -8.54
CA ASN A 244 17.58 -2.29 -7.88
C ASN A 244 17.38 -2.36 -6.36
N ASP A 245 16.74 -1.34 -5.78
CA ASP A 245 16.35 -1.32 -4.38
C ASP A 245 15.50 -2.56 -4.03
N TRP A 246 14.47 -2.83 -4.84
CA TRP A 246 13.61 -4.00 -4.65
C TRP A 246 14.38 -5.31 -4.72
N ARG A 247 15.25 -5.47 -5.73
CA ARG A 247 16.11 -6.65 -5.86
C ARG A 247 16.94 -6.86 -4.61
N GLU A 248 17.59 -5.82 -4.09
CA GLU A 248 18.42 -5.94 -2.89
C GLU A 248 17.61 -6.37 -1.66
N ILE A 249 16.42 -5.80 -1.47
CA ILE A 249 15.51 -6.17 -0.38
C ILE A 249 15.09 -7.64 -0.50
N PHE A 250 14.71 -8.10 -1.69
CA PHE A 250 14.30 -9.50 -1.91
C PHE A 250 15.43 -10.48 -1.60
N MET A 251 16.66 -10.17 -2.04
CA MET A 251 17.82 -11.00 -1.76
C MET A 251 18.15 -11.03 -0.26
N LYS A 252 18.07 -9.88 0.43
CA LYS A 252 18.28 -9.80 1.89
C LYS A 252 17.23 -10.57 2.68
N ALA A 253 15.97 -10.58 2.23
CA ALA A 253 14.89 -11.36 2.82
C ALA A 253 14.96 -12.88 2.51
N GLY A 254 15.95 -13.30 1.72
CA GLY A 254 16.25 -14.70 1.44
C GLY A 254 15.40 -15.34 0.33
N PHE A 255 14.87 -14.52 -0.60
CA PHE A 255 14.18 -15.02 -1.79
C PHE A 255 15.19 -15.43 -2.89
N SER A 256 14.83 -16.41 -3.69
CA SER A 256 15.70 -16.98 -4.74
C SER A 256 15.59 -16.26 -6.08
N GLY A 257 14.53 -15.48 -6.29
CA GLY A 257 14.36 -14.68 -7.49
C GLY A 257 13.05 -13.89 -7.51
N TYR A 258 12.93 -13.00 -8.48
CA TYR A 258 11.74 -12.20 -8.70
C TYR A 258 11.50 -11.96 -10.20
N LYS A 259 10.30 -11.51 -10.52
CA LYS A 259 9.90 -11.07 -11.86
C LYS A 259 8.99 -9.85 -11.75
N ILE A 260 9.30 -8.80 -12.52
CA ILE A 260 8.31 -7.75 -12.78
C ILE A 260 7.33 -8.28 -13.83
N VAL A 261 6.09 -8.53 -13.42
CA VAL A 261 5.04 -9.10 -14.27
C VAL A 261 4.48 -8.03 -15.19
N LYS A 262 4.18 -6.85 -14.65
CA LYS A 262 3.50 -5.78 -15.39
C LYS A 262 3.69 -4.42 -14.74
N LYS A 263 3.52 -3.35 -15.51
CA LYS A 263 3.27 -2.00 -15.01
C LYS A 263 1.84 -1.58 -15.35
N VAL A 264 1.07 -1.17 -14.34
CA VAL A 264 -0.32 -0.69 -14.45
C VAL A 264 -0.35 0.76 -13.97
N GLY A 265 -0.28 1.70 -14.90
CA GLY A 265 -0.01 3.11 -14.57
C GLY A 265 1.32 3.23 -13.82
N ALA A 266 1.33 3.97 -12.71
CA ALA A 266 2.53 4.14 -11.86
C ALA A 266 2.95 2.86 -11.10
N ARG A 267 2.07 1.86 -11.00
CA ARG A 267 2.27 0.67 -10.16
C ARG A 267 2.96 -0.45 -10.93
N GLY A 268 4.02 -1.00 -10.37
CA GLY A 268 4.62 -2.26 -10.78
C GLY A 268 4.00 -3.43 -10.02
N VAL A 269 3.78 -4.53 -10.73
CA VAL A 269 3.37 -5.82 -10.16
C VAL A 269 4.58 -6.75 -10.22
N LEU A 270 5.03 -7.22 -9.06
CA LEU A 270 6.17 -8.11 -8.93
C LEU A 270 5.73 -9.45 -8.33
N GLU A 271 6.27 -10.54 -8.86
CA GLU A 271 6.26 -11.85 -8.21
C GLU A 271 7.64 -12.12 -7.62
N VAL A 272 7.68 -12.54 -6.36
CA VAL A 272 8.90 -12.89 -5.64
C VAL A 272 8.78 -14.33 -5.15
N TYR A 273 9.80 -15.14 -5.39
CA TYR A 273 9.76 -16.58 -5.16
C TYR A 273 10.75 -17.00 -4.06
N PRO A 274 10.31 -17.86 -3.11
CA PRO A 274 11.12 -18.26 -1.97
C PRO A 274 12.39 -19.00 -2.38
#